data_AF-A0A4U0X4M8-F1
#
_entry.id   AF-A0A4U0X4M8-F1
#
_cell.length_a   1.000
_cell.length_b   1.000
_cell.length_c   1.000
_cell.angle_alpha   90.00
_cell.angle_beta   90.00
_cell.angle_gamma   90.00
#
_symmetry.space_group_name_H-M   'P 1'
#
loop_
_entity.id
_entity.type
_entity.pdbx_description
1 polymer ?
#
loop_
_entity_poly.entity_id
_entity_poly.type
_entity_poly.pdbx_seq_one_letter_code
_entity_poly.pdbx_strand_id
1 'polypeptide(L)'
;MGRAARSSGGSRQSAPSMVVQMARMKQDALRGGQIPHDLGLMPDTLVMPTGKNLPGWFGMGSRTGTAPGTGTGTGAQGGWRRRLRLEGRRWRTRASDLFQLLLYKFLMVKPRPNLEYARIPAIAQALHEEVYTHFAAGTLARIESKLCEGFLGSLRRRIAVRAPGTGLKWKVHEYLDAPRCVSCKAAYFPAQPGEVKTERNGVLQAVVRIRSLQSLRRTKRVTVRDGENRLVVREVVVDALGNEEVGGRQEEGRVPRDAKESVEYFVVQKSLRAGKQSEWMVWGTTEETKVGELLKEKTRV
;
A
#
# COMPACT_ATOMS: atom_id res chain seq x y z
N MET A 1 68.15 -21.67 17.08
CA MET A 1 66.91 -21.88 17.85
C MET A 1 65.87 -20.87 17.38
N GLY A 2 64.88 -21.31 16.59
CA GLY A 2 63.87 -20.45 15.97
C GLY A 2 62.68 -20.20 16.91
N ARG A 3 62.27 -18.94 17.06
CA ARG A 3 60.99 -18.56 17.68
C ARG A 3 59.92 -18.49 16.57
N ALA A 4 58.97 -19.42 16.62
CA ALA A 4 57.77 -19.39 15.79
C ALA A 4 56.74 -18.43 16.40
N ALA A 5 56.43 -17.34 15.70
CA ALA A 5 55.28 -16.49 15.99
C ALA A 5 54.00 -17.17 15.49
N ARG A 6 53.07 -17.49 16.40
CA ARG A 6 51.73 -17.99 16.05
C ARG A 6 50.85 -16.81 15.65
N SER A 7 50.41 -16.76 14.40
CA SER A 7 49.37 -15.85 13.94
C SER A 7 48.01 -16.30 14.46
N SER A 8 47.40 -15.53 15.36
CA SER A 8 46.01 -15.72 15.79
C SER A 8 45.05 -15.26 14.68
N GLY A 9 44.49 -16.20 13.92
CA GLY A 9 43.42 -15.95 12.97
C GLY A 9 42.10 -15.67 13.68
N GLY A 10 41.82 -14.41 13.99
CA GLY A 10 40.50 -13.97 14.41
C GLY A 10 39.56 -13.89 13.21
N SER A 11 38.61 -14.82 13.10
CA SER A 11 37.56 -14.76 12.08
C SER A 11 36.72 -13.49 12.32
N ARG A 12 36.81 -12.52 11.41
CA ARG A 12 35.86 -11.40 11.34
C ARG A 12 34.49 -11.97 10.97
N GLN A 13 33.61 -12.16 11.96
CA GLN A 13 32.20 -12.44 11.69
C GLN A 13 31.62 -11.18 11.03
N SER A 14 31.23 -11.32 9.75
CA SER A 14 30.56 -10.26 9.00
C SER A 14 29.26 -9.89 9.70
N ALA A 15 29.08 -8.61 10.01
CA ALA A 15 27.84 -8.10 10.59
C ALA A 15 26.67 -8.52 9.68
N PRO A 16 25.60 -9.12 10.25
CA PRO A 16 24.43 -9.48 9.46
C PRO A 16 23.84 -8.23 8.80
N SER A 17 23.34 -8.37 7.57
CA SER A 17 22.75 -7.27 6.84
C SER A 17 21.63 -6.60 7.66
N MET A 18 21.45 -5.29 7.50
CA MET A 18 20.39 -4.50 8.16
C MET A 18 19.00 -5.16 8.06
N VAL A 19 18.73 -5.86 6.96
CA VAL A 19 17.47 -6.60 6.74
C VAL A 19 17.32 -7.78 7.71
N VAL A 20 18.38 -8.54 7.93
CA VAL A 20 18.39 -9.67 8.89
C VAL A 20 18.29 -9.16 10.32
N GLN A 21 18.93 -8.02 10.62
CA GLN A 21 18.83 -7.37 11.93
C GLN A 21 17.40 -6.87 12.19
N MET A 22 16.75 -6.21 11.22
CA MET A 22 15.35 -5.80 11.35
C MET A 22 14.40 -7.00 11.48
N ALA A 23 14.65 -8.10 10.76
CA ALA A 23 13.83 -9.31 10.88
C ALA A 23 13.93 -9.93 12.29
N ARG A 24 15.14 -9.95 12.88
CA ARG A 24 15.35 -10.40 14.27
C ARG A 24 14.72 -9.46 15.29
N MET A 25 14.93 -8.15 15.15
CA MET A 25 14.27 -7.14 16.00
C MET A 25 12.75 -7.27 15.95
N LYS A 26 12.17 -7.52 14.76
CA LYS A 26 10.75 -7.79 14.61
C LYS A 26 10.35 -9.07 15.33
N GLN A 27 11.10 -10.17 15.22
CA GLN A 27 10.83 -11.41 15.96
C GLN A 27 10.93 -11.23 17.48
N ASP A 28 11.89 -10.46 17.97
CA ASP A 28 12.09 -10.20 19.38
C ASP A 28 11.04 -9.23 19.94
N ALA A 29 10.61 -8.23 19.15
CA ALA A 29 9.49 -7.35 19.49
C ALA A 29 8.16 -8.13 19.57
N LEU A 30 7.96 -9.08 18.65
CA LEU A 30 6.83 -10.02 18.69
C LEU A 30 6.89 -10.95 19.92
N ARG A 31 8.08 -11.37 20.35
CA ARG A 31 8.29 -12.12 21.60
C ARG A 31 8.06 -11.26 22.84
N GLY A 32 8.43 -9.99 22.81
CA GLY A 32 8.27 -9.03 23.91
C GLY A 32 6.92 -8.34 23.97
N GLY A 33 5.96 -8.69 23.11
CA GLY A 33 4.60 -8.13 23.10
C GLY A 33 4.50 -6.71 22.49
N GLN A 34 5.62 -6.13 22.08
CA GLN A 34 5.65 -4.87 21.33
C GLN A 34 5.43 -5.16 19.85
N ILE A 35 4.17 -5.16 19.42
CA ILE A 35 3.87 -5.34 18.00
C ILE A 35 4.20 -4.04 17.26
N PRO A 36 5.06 -4.05 16.24
CA PRO A 36 5.28 -2.86 15.42
C PRO A 36 4.01 -2.54 14.63
N HIS A 37 3.74 -1.26 14.41
CA HIS A 37 2.61 -0.82 13.59
C HIS A 37 2.75 -1.22 12.11
N ASP A 38 3.96 -1.60 11.67
CA ASP A 38 4.26 -2.04 10.32
C ASP A 38 4.69 -3.52 10.29
N LEU A 39 3.75 -4.39 9.91
CA LEU A 39 4.01 -5.83 9.79
C LEU A 39 4.29 -6.28 8.37
N GLY A 40 4.39 -5.37 7.41
CA GLY A 40 4.39 -5.70 5.99
C GLY A 40 2.98 -5.99 5.46
N LEU A 41 2.86 -6.15 4.14
CA LEU A 41 1.64 -6.69 3.53
C LEU A 41 1.47 -8.14 4.00
N MET A 42 0.26 -8.51 4.45
CA MET A 42 0.02 -9.88 4.91
C MET A 42 0.32 -10.90 3.81
N PRO A 43 0.87 -12.07 4.17
CA PRO A 43 1.14 -13.12 3.21
C PRO A 43 -0.14 -13.54 2.48
N ASP A 44 0.02 -13.99 1.24
CA ASP A 44 -1.05 -14.45 0.37
C ASP A 44 -2.17 -13.40 0.13
N THR A 45 -1.85 -12.10 0.30
CA THR A 45 -2.77 -11.02 -0.06
C THR A 45 -2.96 -10.99 -1.57
N LEU A 46 -4.09 -11.52 -2.01
CA LEU A 46 -4.42 -11.66 -3.42
C LEU A 46 -5.09 -10.40 -3.95
N VAL A 47 -4.34 -9.60 -4.71
CA VAL A 47 -4.91 -8.54 -5.55
C VAL A 47 -5.05 -9.10 -6.96
N MET A 48 -6.28 -9.37 -7.38
CA MET A 48 -6.54 -9.96 -8.69
C MET A 48 -6.05 -9.02 -9.81
N PRO A 49 -5.39 -9.56 -10.86
CA PRO A 49 -5.10 -8.78 -12.05
C PRO A 49 -6.41 -8.31 -12.70
N THR A 50 -6.41 -7.12 -13.30
CA THR A 50 -7.59 -6.56 -13.98
C THR A 50 -7.28 -6.10 -15.41
N GLY A 51 -8.33 -5.95 -16.22
CA GLY A 51 -8.23 -5.43 -17.59
C GLY A 51 -7.18 -6.16 -18.44
N LYS A 52 -6.14 -5.41 -18.85
CA LYS A 52 -5.06 -5.88 -19.73
C LYS A 52 -4.18 -6.96 -19.09
N ASN A 53 -4.18 -7.06 -17.75
CA ASN A 53 -3.38 -8.04 -17.00
C ASN A 53 -4.09 -9.40 -16.84
N LEU A 54 -5.37 -9.51 -17.24
CA LEU A 54 -6.11 -10.77 -17.21
C LEU A 54 -5.98 -11.54 -18.53
N PRO A 55 -5.88 -12.89 -18.50
CA PRO A 55 -6.03 -13.68 -19.70
C PRO A 55 -7.45 -13.54 -20.29
N GLY A 56 -7.53 -13.41 -21.61
CA GLY A 56 -8.80 -13.40 -22.35
C GLY A 56 -9.61 -14.68 -22.13
N TRP A 57 -10.95 -14.56 -22.12
CA TRP A 57 -11.87 -15.70 -22.01
C TRP A 57 -11.76 -16.62 -23.22
N PHE A 58 -11.81 -16.04 -24.40
CA PHE A 58 -11.56 -16.71 -25.67
C PHE A 58 -10.13 -16.34 -26.05
N GLY A 59 -9.35 -17.29 -26.56
CA GLY A 59 -7.91 -17.10 -26.83
C GLY A 59 -7.58 -16.17 -27.99
N MET A 60 -8.30 -15.06 -28.09
CA MET A 60 -8.19 -13.96 -29.03
C MET A 60 -8.12 -12.68 -28.18
N GLY A 61 -6.90 -12.26 -27.80
CA GLY A 61 -6.71 -10.97 -27.13
C GLY A 61 -5.95 -10.99 -25.80
N SER A 62 -4.63 -11.13 -25.89
CA SER A 62 -3.67 -10.21 -25.25
C SER A 62 -2.29 -10.57 -25.79
N ARG A 63 -1.92 -9.91 -26.88
CA ARG A 63 -0.61 -10.03 -27.53
C ARG A 63 0.33 -9.00 -26.90
N THR A 64 0.55 -9.04 -25.59
CA THR A 64 1.63 -8.29 -24.93
C THR A 64 2.00 -8.98 -23.61
N GLY A 65 3.05 -9.80 -23.66
CA GLY A 65 3.59 -10.49 -22.49
C GLY A 65 4.52 -11.64 -22.86
N THR A 66 5.39 -11.43 -23.85
CA THR A 66 6.42 -12.39 -24.23
C THR A 66 7.51 -12.40 -23.16
N ALA A 67 7.57 -13.45 -22.36
CA ALA A 67 8.85 -13.91 -21.84
C ALA A 67 9.47 -14.81 -22.93
N PRO A 68 10.70 -14.55 -23.41
CA PRO A 68 11.34 -15.42 -24.38
C PRO A 68 11.92 -16.62 -23.64
N GLY A 69 11.52 -17.82 -24.04
CA GLY A 69 12.08 -19.06 -23.50
C GLY A 69 11.07 -20.19 -23.57
N THR A 70 11.42 -21.19 -24.39
CA THR A 70 10.75 -22.48 -24.59
C THR A 70 9.45 -22.45 -25.39
N GLY A 71 9.60 -22.72 -26.69
CA GLY A 71 8.51 -22.97 -27.61
C GLY A 71 7.75 -24.27 -27.31
N THR A 72 6.48 -24.26 -27.66
CA THR A 72 5.79 -25.22 -28.54
C THR A 72 4.32 -24.79 -28.56
N GLY A 73 3.73 -24.73 -29.75
CA GLY A 73 2.48 -24.03 -29.99
C GLY A 73 1.29 -24.56 -29.19
N THR A 74 0.41 -23.65 -28.77
CA THR A 74 -1.05 -23.87 -28.63
C THR A 74 -1.70 -22.49 -28.46
N GLY A 75 -1.83 -21.79 -29.59
CA GLY A 75 -2.72 -20.64 -29.69
C GLY A 75 -4.17 -21.07 -29.39
N ALA A 76 -4.94 -20.15 -28.82
CA ALA A 76 -6.38 -20.22 -28.62
C ALA A 76 -6.99 -21.18 -27.55
N GLN A 77 -6.51 -22.42 -27.35
CA GLN A 77 -7.26 -23.40 -26.52
C GLN A 77 -7.07 -23.31 -24.98
N GLY A 78 -6.13 -22.50 -24.49
CA GLY A 78 -5.78 -22.46 -23.05
C GLY A 78 -6.34 -21.28 -22.23
N GLY A 79 -6.95 -20.28 -22.86
CA GLY A 79 -7.35 -19.01 -22.21
C GLY A 79 -8.43 -19.18 -21.14
N TRP A 80 -9.56 -19.78 -21.50
CA TRP A 80 -10.68 -20.03 -20.58
C TRP A 80 -10.29 -20.95 -19.41
N ARG A 81 -9.48 -22.00 -19.65
CA ARG A 81 -8.99 -22.89 -18.57
C ARG A 81 -8.10 -22.15 -17.59
N ARG A 82 -7.22 -21.27 -18.09
CA ARG A 82 -6.39 -20.39 -17.24
C ARG A 82 -7.27 -19.42 -16.45
N ARG A 83 -8.30 -18.84 -17.06
CA ARG A 83 -9.24 -17.94 -16.38
C ARG A 83 -10.06 -18.64 -15.30
N LEU A 84 -10.61 -19.82 -15.58
CA LEU A 84 -11.32 -20.63 -14.57
C LEU A 84 -10.39 -21.04 -13.42
N ARG A 85 -9.12 -21.36 -13.71
CA ARG A 85 -8.12 -21.62 -12.65
C ARG A 85 -7.88 -20.39 -11.77
N LEU A 86 -7.78 -19.21 -12.37
CA LEU A 86 -7.62 -17.93 -11.64
C LEU A 86 -8.85 -17.60 -10.81
N GLU A 87 -10.06 -17.69 -11.38
CA GLU A 87 -11.30 -17.45 -10.64
C GLU A 87 -11.52 -18.49 -9.55
N GLY A 88 -11.21 -19.77 -9.80
CA GLY A 88 -11.24 -20.82 -8.77
C GLY A 88 -10.27 -20.51 -7.62
N ARG A 89 -9.06 -20.02 -7.92
CA ARG A 89 -8.10 -19.58 -6.91
C ARG A 89 -8.60 -18.36 -6.13
N ARG A 90 -9.21 -17.39 -6.81
CA ARG A 90 -9.85 -16.22 -6.20
C ARG A 90 -10.92 -16.64 -5.20
N TRP A 91 -11.81 -17.54 -5.60
CA TRP A 91 -12.86 -18.08 -4.74
C TRP A 91 -12.30 -18.80 -3.53
N ARG A 92 -11.32 -19.69 -3.72
CA ARG A 92 -10.66 -20.41 -2.62
C ARG A 92 -9.98 -19.46 -1.64
N THR A 93 -9.27 -18.45 -2.14
CA THR A 93 -8.59 -17.45 -1.29
C THR A 93 -9.60 -16.65 -0.50
N ARG A 94 -10.67 -16.16 -1.14
CA ARG A 94 -11.75 -15.44 -0.44
C ARG A 94 -12.48 -16.28 0.59
N ALA A 95 -12.73 -17.55 0.31
CA ALA A 95 -13.35 -18.47 1.27
C ALA A 95 -12.43 -18.68 2.49
N SER A 96 -11.12 -18.87 2.26
CA SER A 96 -10.12 -18.96 3.32
C SER A 96 -10.04 -17.68 4.15
N ASP A 97 -9.99 -16.51 3.50
CA ASP A 97 -9.93 -15.21 4.17
C ASP A 97 -11.19 -14.95 5.00
N LEU A 98 -12.37 -15.26 4.46
CA LEU A 98 -13.63 -15.15 5.18
C LEU A 98 -13.65 -16.07 6.40
N PHE A 99 -13.22 -17.32 6.24
CA PHE A 99 -13.12 -18.27 7.34
C PHE A 99 -12.15 -17.79 8.42
N GLN A 100 -10.99 -17.26 8.05
CA GLN A 100 -10.02 -16.66 8.98
C GLN A 100 -10.62 -15.46 9.72
N LEU A 101 -11.35 -14.58 9.03
CA LEU A 101 -12.04 -13.45 9.66
C LEU A 101 -13.12 -13.90 10.65
N LEU A 102 -13.86 -14.96 10.31
CA LEU A 102 -14.87 -15.55 11.21
C LEU A 102 -14.21 -16.16 12.44
N LEU A 103 -13.15 -16.96 12.27
CA LEU A 103 -12.37 -17.51 13.39
C LEU A 103 -11.81 -16.40 14.28
N TYR A 104 -11.23 -15.37 13.67
CA TYR A 104 -10.70 -14.20 14.37
C TYR A 104 -11.78 -13.49 15.19
N LYS A 105 -12.95 -13.24 14.59
CA LYS A 105 -14.06 -12.53 15.25
C LYS A 105 -14.73 -13.33 16.35
N PHE A 106 -14.92 -14.63 16.16
CA PHE A 106 -15.78 -15.43 17.04
C PHE A 106 -15.04 -16.34 18.01
N LEU A 107 -13.86 -16.83 17.65
CA LEU A 107 -13.17 -17.87 18.41
C LEU A 107 -11.89 -17.39 19.10
N MET A 108 -11.11 -16.55 18.41
CA MET A 108 -9.73 -16.28 18.84
C MET A 108 -9.60 -15.11 19.80
N VAL A 109 -10.34 -14.03 19.57
CA VAL A 109 -10.21 -12.77 20.32
C VAL A 109 -11.49 -12.45 21.09
N LYS A 110 -11.34 -12.03 22.35
CA LYS A 110 -12.40 -11.37 23.12
C LYS A 110 -11.90 -9.98 23.56
N PRO A 111 -12.76 -8.95 23.68
CA PRO A 111 -14.13 -8.87 23.16
C PRO A 111 -14.16 -9.02 21.62
N ARG A 112 -15.34 -9.32 21.06
CA ARG A 112 -15.47 -9.57 19.62
C ARG A 112 -15.02 -8.33 18.83
N PRO A 113 -13.98 -8.44 17.99
CA PRO A 113 -13.47 -7.29 17.24
C PRO A 113 -14.53 -6.78 16.25
N ASN A 114 -14.69 -5.46 16.17
CA ASN A 114 -15.48 -4.84 15.12
C ASN A 114 -14.65 -4.81 13.84
N LEU A 115 -15.09 -5.57 12.84
CA LEU A 115 -14.40 -5.68 11.54
C LEU A 115 -14.72 -4.50 10.61
N GLU A 116 -15.83 -3.79 10.84
CA GLU A 116 -16.29 -2.65 10.01
C GLU A 116 -16.31 -2.93 8.50
N TYR A 117 -16.46 -4.20 8.09
CA TYR A 117 -16.19 -4.65 6.72
C TYR A 117 -16.91 -3.83 5.63
N ALA A 118 -18.18 -3.49 5.86
CA ALA A 118 -18.97 -2.69 4.93
C ALA A 118 -18.54 -1.22 4.84
N ARG A 119 -17.91 -0.69 5.90
CA ARG A 119 -17.41 0.69 5.97
C ARG A 119 -15.97 0.84 5.49
N ILE A 120 -15.21 -0.26 5.40
CA ILE A 120 -13.81 -0.25 4.96
C ILE A 120 -13.60 0.57 3.67
N PRO A 121 -14.40 0.41 2.59
CA PRO A 121 -14.16 1.17 1.36
C PRO A 121 -14.31 2.68 1.55
N ALA A 122 -15.31 3.11 2.32
CA ALA A 122 -15.54 4.53 2.62
C ALA A 122 -14.45 5.11 3.52
N ILE A 123 -14.00 4.34 4.53
CA ILE A 123 -12.89 4.73 5.40
C ILE A 123 -11.59 4.87 4.60
N ALA A 124 -11.30 3.91 3.72
CA ALA A 124 -10.12 3.95 2.87
C ALA A 124 -10.14 5.13 1.89
N GLN A 125 -11.31 5.46 1.32
CA GLN A 125 -11.48 6.62 0.46
C GLN A 125 -11.20 7.93 1.21
N ALA A 126 -11.76 8.10 2.41
CA ALA A 126 -11.51 9.28 3.24
C ALA A 126 -10.03 9.43 3.61
N LEU A 127 -9.38 8.33 4.03
CA LEU A 127 -7.96 8.31 4.35
C LEU A 127 -7.09 8.60 3.11
N HIS A 128 -7.46 8.07 1.94
CA HIS A 128 -6.76 8.33 0.68
C HIS A 128 -6.73 9.82 0.36
N GLU A 129 -7.89 10.48 0.40
CA GLU A 129 -8.01 11.90 0.11
C GLU A 129 -7.25 12.77 1.12
N GLU A 130 -7.38 12.48 2.41
CA GLU A 130 -6.68 13.19 3.48
C GLU A 130 -5.15 13.06 3.32
N VAL A 131 -4.66 11.84 3.12
CA VAL A 131 -3.22 11.58 2.99
C VAL A 131 -2.63 12.29 1.79
N TYR A 132 -3.24 12.16 0.61
CA TYR A 132 -2.68 12.77 -0.60
C TYR A 132 -2.78 14.30 -0.59
N THR A 133 -3.82 14.86 0.01
CA THR A 133 -3.95 16.31 0.20
C THR A 133 -2.81 16.86 1.08
N HIS A 134 -2.59 16.23 2.24
CA HIS A 134 -1.49 16.61 3.14
C HIS A 134 -0.11 16.32 2.57
N PHE A 135 0.05 15.21 1.83
CA PHE A 135 1.28 14.89 1.12
C PHE A 135 1.60 15.93 0.05
N ALA A 136 0.60 16.38 -0.72
CA ALA A 136 0.78 17.40 -1.75
C ALA A 136 1.22 18.73 -1.12
N ALA A 137 0.53 19.15 -0.05
CA ALA A 137 0.86 20.34 0.74
C ALA A 137 2.20 20.25 1.50
N GLY A 138 2.75 19.05 1.69
CA GLY A 138 3.98 18.83 2.46
C GLY A 138 3.80 18.88 3.98
N THR A 139 2.57 18.75 4.48
CA THR A 139 2.22 18.88 5.91
C THR A 139 1.83 17.55 6.54
N LEU A 140 2.79 16.61 6.63
CA LEU A 140 2.51 15.25 7.15
C LEU A 140 2.31 15.18 8.67
N ALA A 141 2.80 16.16 9.43
CA ALA A 141 2.75 16.12 10.90
C ALA A 141 1.31 16.03 11.46
N ARG A 142 0.32 16.54 10.71
CA ARG A 142 -1.10 16.52 11.13
C ARG A 142 -1.76 15.14 11.03
N ILE A 143 -1.21 14.26 10.21
CA ILE A 143 -1.80 12.95 9.87
C ILE A 143 -0.89 11.79 10.27
N GLU A 144 0.22 12.05 10.96
CA GLU A 144 1.20 11.04 11.36
C GLU A 144 0.57 9.89 12.16
N SER A 145 -0.40 10.19 13.04
CA SER A 145 -1.14 9.17 13.79
C SER A 145 -2.02 8.26 12.94
N LYS A 146 -2.39 8.69 11.72
CA LYS A 146 -3.20 7.91 10.76
C LYS A 146 -2.35 7.12 9.78
N LEU A 147 -1.02 7.22 9.85
CA LEU A 147 -0.09 6.59 8.92
C LEU A 147 0.76 5.55 9.65
N CYS A 148 0.96 4.37 9.03
CA CYS A 148 1.99 3.45 9.50
C CYS A 148 3.40 4.03 9.24
N GLU A 149 4.34 3.73 10.13
CA GLU A 149 5.70 4.28 10.14
C GLU A 149 6.43 4.11 8.80
N GLY A 150 6.34 2.93 8.17
CA GLY A 150 6.99 2.67 6.88
C GLY A 150 6.48 3.56 5.75
N PHE A 151 5.16 3.79 5.72
CA PHE A 151 4.55 4.65 4.70
C PHE A 151 4.84 6.12 4.95
N LEU A 152 4.74 6.57 6.20
CA LEU A 152 5.15 7.91 6.60
C LEU A 152 6.61 8.19 6.21
N GLY A 153 7.53 7.26 6.47
CA GLY A 153 8.93 7.37 6.08
C GLY A 153 9.13 7.44 4.56
N SER A 154 8.33 6.72 3.78
CA SER A 154 8.31 6.84 2.31
C SER A 154 7.86 8.23 1.84
N LEU A 155 6.76 8.74 2.41
CA LEU A 155 6.24 10.07 2.07
C LEU A 155 7.20 11.19 2.48
N ARG A 156 7.81 11.11 3.68
CA ARG A 156 8.83 12.06 4.15
C ARG A 156 10.02 12.12 3.21
N ARG A 157 10.55 10.97 2.78
CA ARG A 157 11.66 10.91 1.79
C ARG A 157 11.28 11.58 0.47
N ARG A 158 10.06 11.33 -0.02
CA ARG A 158 9.57 11.96 -1.27
C ARG A 158 9.36 13.46 -1.15
N ILE A 159 9.03 13.97 0.04
CA ILE A 159 8.96 15.42 0.30
C ILE A 159 10.36 16.02 0.36
N ALA A 160 11.31 15.35 1.01
CA ALA A 160 12.69 15.82 1.16
C ALA A 160 13.42 16.00 -0.19
N VAL A 161 13.06 15.21 -1.20
CA VAL A 161 13.63 15.31 -2.56
C VAL A 161 13.03 16.48 -3.38
N ARG A 162 11.97 17.14 -2.91
CA ARG A 162 11.35 18.25 -3.65
C ARG A 162 12.26 19.48 -3.65
N ALA A 163 12.26 20.21 -4.76
CA ALA A 163 13.00 21.46 -4.85
C ALA A 163 12.46 22.48 -3.83
N PRO A 164 13.34 23.26 -3.17
CA PRO A 164 12.92 24.24 -2.18
C PRO A 164 11.98 25.28 -2.82
N GLY A 165 10.94 25.68 -2.10
CA GLY A 165 9.94 26.63 -2.59
C GLY A 165 8.96 26.07 -3.64
N THR A 166 9.05 24.76 -3.94
CA THR A 166 8.06 24.07 -4.79
C THR A 166 7.11 23.21 -3.94
N GLY A 167 5.84 23.21 -4.32
CA GLY A 167 4.78 22.42 -3.72
C GLY A 167 4.04 21.61 -4.77
N LEU A 168 3.09 20.81 -4.30
CA LEU A 168 2.16 20.09 -5.16
C LEU A 168 0.73 20.43 -4.72
N LYS A 169 -0.17 20.54 -5.69
CA LYS A 169 -1.61 20.59 -5.46
C LYS A 169 -2.23 19.35 -6.08
N TRP A 170 -2.77 18.49 -5.23
CA TRP A 170 -3.46 17.27 -5.64
C TRP A 170 -4.95 17.43 -5.40
N LYS A 171 -5.76 16.90 -6.32
CA LYS A 171 -7.22 16.90 -6.21
C LYS A 171 -7.81 15.69 -6.92
N VAL A 172 -8.77 15.03 -6.26
CA VAL A 172 -9.68 14.07 -6.91
C VAL A 172 -10.85 14.85 -7.50
N HIS A 173 -11.14 14.63 -8.78
CA HIS A 173 -12.29 15.24 -9.45
C HIS A 173 -13.49 14.31 -9.40
N GLU A 174 -13.27 13.03 -9.67
CA GLU A 174 -14.34 12.04 -9.76
C GLU A 174 -13.83 10.66 -9.37
N TYR A 175 -14.69 9.86 -8.73
CA TYR A 175 -14.47 8.43 -8.52
C TYR A 175 -15.20 7.65 -9.61
N LEU A 176 -14.46 7.11 -10.58
CA LEU A 176 -15.02 6.45 -11.76
C LEU A 176 -15.75 5.14 -11.41
N ASP A 177 -15.30 4.45 -10.36
CA ASP A 177 -15.99 3.30 -9.78
C ASP A 177 -16.10 3.51 -8.25
N ALA A 178 -17.16 2.97 -7.64
CA ALA A 178 -17.23 2.90 -6.17
C ALA A 178 -16.03 2.11 -5.61
N PRO A 179 -15.32 2.63 -4.59
CA PRO A 179 -14.23 1.90 -3.95
C PRO A 179 -14.69 0.54 -3.44
N ARG A 180 -13.86 -0.48 -3.66
CA ARG A 180 -14.22 -1.87 -3.30
C ARG A 180 -13.11 -2.56 -2.52
N CYS A 181 -13.48 -3.24 -1.45
CA CYS A 181 -12.57 -4.12 -0.73
C CYS A 181 -12.25 -5.35 -1.60
N VAL A 182 -10.98 -5.50 -1.98
CA VAL A 182 -10.49 -6.59 -2.82
C VAL A 182 -10.08 -7.78 -1.96
N SER A 183 -9.39 -7.50 -0.85
CA SER A 183 -8.86 -8.47 0.11
C SER A 183 -9.01 -7.89 1.51
N CYS A 184 -9.38 -8.72 2.48
CA CYS A 184 -9.39 -8.38 3.90
C CYS A 184 -8.97 -9.61 4.67
N LYS A 185 -7.90 -9.51 5.47
CA LYS A 185 -7.47 -10.61 6.33
C LYS A 185 -7.15 -10.12 7.73
N ALA A 186 -7.14 -11.09 8.64
CA ALA A 186 -6.71 -10.89 10.01
C ALA A 186 -5.54 -11.83 10.31
N ALA A 187 -4.49 -11.27 10.88
CA ALA A 187 -3.42 -12.00 11.52
C ALA A 187 -3.57 -11.86 13.04
N TYR A 188 -3.32 -12.93 13.77
CA TYR A 188 -3.24 -12.92 15.22
C TYR A 188 -1.88 -13.47 15.62
N PHE A 189 -1.38 -12.99 16.75
CA PHE A 189 -0.09 -13.44 17.25
C PHE A 189 -0.26 -14.68 18.12
N PRO A 190 0.79 -15.53 18.21
CA PRO A 190 0.80 -16.63 19.16
C PRO A 190 0.59 -16.06 20.57
N ALA A 191 -0.22 -16.76 21.36
CA ALA A 191 -0.48 -16.35 22.74
C ALA A 191 0.83 -16.37 23.53
N GLN A 192 1.09 -15.30 24.27
CA GLN A 192 2.24 -15.23 25.16
C GLN A 192 1.95 -15.98 26.47
N PRO A 193 2.99 -16.48 27.16
CA PRO A 193 2.81 -17.13 28.47
C PRO A 193 2.09 -16.19 29.46
N GLY A 194 0.94 -16.63 29.98
CA GLY A 194 0.10 -15.84 30.89
C GLY A 194 -0.94 -14.93 30.22
N GLU A 195 -0.96 -14.83 28.89
CA GLU A 195 -1.91 -13.97 28.17
C GLU A 195 -3.32 -14.59 28.13
N VAL A 196 -4.31 -13.84 28.62
CA VAL A 196 -5.72 -14.24 28.55
C VAL A 196 -6.26 -13.96 27.13
N LYS A 197 -7.29 -14.70 26.70
CA LYS A 197 -7.96 -14.45 25.39
C LYS A 197 -8.44 -12.99 25.20
N THR A 198 -8.63 -12.27 26.30
CA THR A 198 -9.01 -10.86 26.34
C THR A 198 -7.90 -9.89 25.99
N GLU A 199 -6.64 -10.30 26.15
CA GLU A 199 -5.47 -9.46 25.94
C GLU A 199 -4.78 -9.73 24.61
N ARG A 200 -5.39 -10.59 23.78
CA ARG A 200 -4.79 -10.99 22.52
C ARG A 200 -4.51 -9.81 21.61
N ASN A 201 -3.37 -9.93 20.97
CA ASN A 201 -2.96 -9.01 19.94
C ASN A 201 -3.20 -9.57 18.55
N GLY A 202 -3.46 -8.66 17.61
CA GLY A 202 -3.70 -9.00 16.21
C GLY A 202 -3.68 -7.79 15.32
N VAL A 203 -3.79 -8.03 14.02
CA VAL A 203 -3.84 -7.00 12.99
C VAL A 203 -4.83 -7.41 11.92
N LEU A 204 -5.67 -6.48 11.51
CA LEU A 204 -6.49 -6.57 10.32
C LEU A 204 -5.87 -5.71 9.23
N GLN A 205 -5.79 -6.23 8.02
CA GLN A 205 -5.42 -5.44 6.85
C GLN A 205 -6.48 -5.63 5.78
N ALA A 206 -6.81 -4.54 5.11
CA ALA A 206 -7.69 -4.56 3.96
C ALA A 206 -7.06 -3.80 2.79
N VAL A 207 -7.24 -4.36 1.60
CA VAL A 207 -6.83 -3.76 0.33
C VAL A 207 -8.08 -3.29 -0.38
N VAL A 208 -8.15 -1.99 -0.64
CA VAL A 208 -9.26 -1.32 -1.32
C VAL A 208 -8.79 -0.85 -2.69
N ARG A 209 -9.50 -1.25 -3.74
CA ARG A 209 -9.28 -0.70 -5.08
C ARG A 209 -10.01 0.63 -5.17
N ILE A 210 -9.28 1.69 -5.48
CA ILE A 210 -9.80 3.04 -5.74
C ILE A 210 -9.49 3.35 -7.21
N ARG A 211 -10.53 3.68 -7.98
CA ARG A 211 -10.42 4.13 -9.37
C ARG A 211 -10.97 5.55 -9.45
N SER A 212 -10.11 6.49 -9.81
CA SER A 212 -10.44 7.91 -9.73
C SER A 212 -9.78 8.72 -10.85
N LEU A 213 -10.42 9.83 -11.20
CA LEU A 213 -9.87 10.86 -12.07
C LEU A 213 -9.21 11.93 -11.18
N GLN A 214 -7.89 12.06 -11.28
CA GLN A 214 -7.10 12.90 -10.39
C GLN A 214 -6.25 13.91 -11.18
N SER A 215 -6.00 15.09 -10.60
CA SER A 215 -4.99 16.02 -11.12
C SER A 215 -3.90 16.26 -10.09
N LEU A 216 -2.65 16.29 -10.55
CA LEU A 216 -1.49 16.68 -9.75
C LEU A 216 -0.75 17.81 -10.45
N ARG A 217 -0.76 18.99 -9.83
CA ARG A 217 -0.14 20.19 -10.38
C ARG A 217 1.00 20.65 -9.48
N ARG A 218 2.04 21.22 -10.08
CA ARG A 218 3.16 21.81 -9.35
C ARG A 218 2.79 23.23 -8.94
N THR A 219 3.17 23.62 -7.73
CA THR A 219 3.04 24.99 -7.26
C THR A 219 4.42 25.55 -6.95
N LYS A 220 4.59 26.85 -7.16
CA LYS A 220 5.80 27.59 -6.80
C LYS A 220 5.41 28.77 -5.94
N ARG A 221 6.17 29.01 -4.88
CA ARG A 221 6.03 30.22 -4.07
C ARG A 221 6.73 31.36 -4.78
N VAL A 222 5.96 32.39 -5.13
CA VAL A 222 6.46 33.60 -5.79
C VAL A 222 6.12 34.80 -4.91
N THR A 223 7.10 35.66 -4.69
CA THR A 223 6.91 36.95 -4.01
C THR A 223 6.40 37.96 -5.04
N VAL A 224 5.15 38.39 -4.87
CA VAL A 224 4.50 39.37 -5.74
C VAL A 224 4.19 40.61 -4.90
N ARG A 225 4.29 41.79 -5.50
CA ARG A 225 3.84 43.03 -4.86
C ARG A 225 2.34 43.17 -5.05
N ASP A 226 1.61 43.33 -3.95
CA ASP A 226 0.17 43.56 -3.98
C ASP A 226 -0.17 44.98 -4.50
N GLY A 227 -1.45 45.27 -4.70
CA GLY A 227 -1.94 46.59 -5.12
C GLY A 227 -1.54 47.74 -4.17
N GLU A 228 -1.25 47.43 -2.91
CA GLU A 228 -0.73 48.35 -1.89
C GLU A 228 0.82 48.37 -1.82
N ASN A 229 1.50 47.84 -2.84
CA ASN A 229 2.95 47.75 -2.96
C ASN A 229 3.65 46.93 -1.85
N ARG A 230 2.90 46.13 -1.08
CA ARG A 230 3.43 45.22 -0.06
C ARG A 230 3.86 43.90 -0.70
N LEU A 231 5.02 43.36 -0.28
CA LEU A 231 5.48 42.03 -0.72
C LEU A 231 4.63 40.93 -0.07
N VAL A 232 3.92 40.15 -0.88
CA VAL A 232 3.12 39.00 -0.45
C VAL A 232 3.63 37.74 -1.14
N VAL A 233 3.77 36.66 -0.39
CA VAL A 233 4.12 35.34 -0.95
C VAL A 233 2.83 34.66 -1.41
N ARG A 234 2.73 34.39 -2.71
CA ARG A 234 1.61 33.66 -3.31
C ARG A 234 2.08 32.32 -3.85
N GLU A 235 1.27 31.29 -3.66
CA GLU A 235 1.45 30.01 -4.34
C GLU A 235 0.78 30.06 -5.71
N VAL A 236 1.59 29.93 -6.76
CA VAL A 236 1.14 29.96 -8.16
C VAL A 236 1.31 28.58 -8.75
N VAL A 237 0.33 28.13 -9.54
CA VAL A 237 0.43 26.87 -10.29
C VAL A 237 1.38 27.09 -11.45
N VAL A 238 2.32 26.16 -11.61
CA VAL A 238 3.33 26.22 -12.67
C VAL A 238 3.17 25.06 -13.64
N ASP A 239 3.47 25.32 -14.91
CA ASP A 239 3.49 24.31 -15.96
C ASP A 239 4.72 23.37 -15.85
N ALA A 240 4.87 22.45 -16.80
CA ALA A 240 6.00 21.53 -16.85
C ALA A 240 7.36 22.23 -17.06
N LEU A 241 7.36 23.43 -17.65
CA LEU A 241 8.53 24.25 -17.96
C LEU A 241 8.86 25.23 -16.80
N GLY A 242 8.00 25.33 -15.80
CA GLY A 242 8.16 26.20 -14.64
C GLY A 242 7.61 27.63 -14.83
N ASN A 243 6.87 27.87 -15.92
CA ASN A 243 6.19 29.14 -16.15
C ASN A 243 4.87 29.18 -15.37
N GLU A 244 4.45 30.38 -15.00
CA GLU A 244 3.16 30.59 -14.34
C GLU A 244 2.01 30.34 -15.33
N GLU A 245 1.02 29.54 -14.94
CA GLU A 245 -0.22 29.42 -15.71
C GLU A 245 -1.04 30.72 -15.57
N VAL A 246 -0.87 31.65 -16.54
CA VAL A 246 -1.63 32.90 -16.64
C VAL A 246 -3.11 32.56 -16.86
N GLY A 247 -3.97 32.95 -15.91
CA GLY A 247 -5.41 32.60 -15.90
C GLY A 247 -5.84 31.63 -14.80
N GLY A 248 -4.96 31.30 -13.84
CA GLY A 248 -5.20 30.35 -12.75
C GLY A 248 -6.29 30.69 -11.71
N ARG A 249 -7.29 31.53 -12.02
CA ARG A 249 -8.57 31.51 -11.30
C ARG A 249 -9.34 30.33 -11.87
N GLN A 250 -9.21 29.18 -11.22
CA GLN A 250 -9.99 27.98 -11.57
C GLN A 250 -11.47 28.38 -11.63
N GLU A 251 -12.11 28.15 -12.78
CA GLU A 251 -13.56 28.01 -12.81
C GLU A 251 -13.89 26.82 -11.91
N GLU A 252 -14.44 27.09 -10.73
CA GLU A 252 -14.87 26.06 -9.80
C GLU A 252 -15.80 25.08 -10.53
N GLY A 253 -15.39 23.82 -10.62
CA GLY A 253 -16.19 22.76 -11.26
C GLY A 253 -15.67 22.24 -12.60
N ARG A 254 -14.72 22.91 -13.27
CA ARG A 254 -14.16 22.38 -14.52
C ARG A 254 -12.99 21.43 -14.26
N VAL A 255 -13.11 20.19 -14.76
CA VAL A 255 -12.04 19.20 -14.70
C VAL A 255 -10.84 19.67 -15.54
N PRO A 256 -9.64 19.75 -14.95
CA PRO A 256 -8.43 20.12 -15.69
C PRO A 256 -8.11 19.16 -16.83
N ARG A 257 -7.58 19.67 -17.96
CA ARG A 257 -7.17 18.84 -19.11
C ARG A 257 -6.03 17.86 -18.78
N ASP A 258 -5.23 18.19 -17.77
CA ASP A 258 -4.14 17.37 -17.24
C ASP A 258 -4.60 16.30 -16.23
N ALA A 259 -5.90 16.20 -15.96
CA ALA A 259 -6.45 15.15 -15.11
C ALA A 259 -6.27 13.77 -15.77
N LYS A 260 -5.84 12.79 -14.98
CA LYS A 260 -5.56 11.43 -15.42
C LYS A 260 -6.33 10.43 -14.60
N GLU A 261 -6.77 9.36 -15.25
CA GLU A 261 -7.32 8.19 -14.59
C GLU A 261 -6.22 7.44 -13.83
N SER A 262 -6.45 7.18 -12.55
CA SER A 262 -5.58 6.41 -11.66
C SER A 262 -6.35 5.23 -11.06
N VAL A 263 -5.71 4.06 -11.03
CA VAL A 263 -6.18 2.86 -10.32
C VAL A 263 -5.15 2.52 -9.27
N GLU A 264 -5.54 2.61 -8.00
CA GLU A 264 -4.68 2.36 -6.85
C GLU A 264 -5.26 1.26 -5.98
N TYR A 265 -4.41 0.37 -5.48
CA TYR A 265 -4.76 -0.60 -4.45
C TYR A 265 -4.24 -0.09 -3.12
N PHE A 266 -5.11 0.63 -2.41
CA PHE A 266 -4.82 1.30 -1.16
C PHE A 266 -4.97 0.33 0.00
N VAL A 267 -3.97 0.25 0.87
CA VAL A 267 -3.90 -0.71 1.96
C VAL A 267 -4.10 0.01 3.28
N VAL A 268 -5.14 -0.39 3.99
CA VAL A 268 -5.45 0.10 5.33
C VAL A 268 -5.29 -1.03 6.35
N GLN A 269 -4.86 -0.66 7.55
CA GLN A 269 -4.56 -1.58 8.64
C GLN A 269 -5.21 -1.12 9.93
N LYS A 270 -5.75 -2.05 10.70
CA LYS A 270 -6.29 -1.83 12.05
C LYS A 270 -5.59 -2.78 13.01
N SER A 271 -4.99 -2.25 14.05
CA SER A 271 -4.30 -3.06 15.06
C SER A 271 -5.23 -3.39 16.23
N LEU A 272 -5.03 -4.55 16.82
CA LEU A 272 -5.62 -4.97 18.08
C LEU A 272 -4.47 -5.15 19.06
N ARG A 273 -4.46 -4.34 20.12
CA ARG A 273 -3.45 -4.37 21.18
C ARG A 273 -4.13 -4.58 22.53
N ALA A 274 -3.73 -5.61 23.27
CA ALA A 274 -4.32 -5.93 24.58
C ALA A 274 -5.86 -5.95 24.56
N GLY A 275 -6.46 -6.56 23.52
CA GLY A 275 -7.91 -6.60 23.30
C GLY A 275 -8.58 -5.30 22.86
N LYS A 276 -7.84 -4.18 22.76
CA LYS A 276 -8.35 -2.88 22.29
C LYS A 276 -8.04 -2.66 20.82
N GLN A 277 -9.05 -2.30 20.04
CA GLN A 277 -8.89 -1.98 18.62
C GLN A 277 -8.43 -0.54 18.43
N SER A 278 -7.42 -0.32 17.60
CA SER A 278 -7.04 1.01 17.13
C SER A 278 -7.99 1.52 16.05
N GLU A 279 -7.84 2.78 15.65
CA GLU A 279 -8.43 3.27 14.41
C GLU A 279 -7.76 2.63 13.18
N TRP A 280 -8.41 2.78 12.02
CA TRP A 280 -7.81 2.42 10.73
C TRP A 280 -6.71 3.41 10.39
N MET A 281 -5.54 2.86 10.05
CA MET A 281 -4.39 3.61 9.59
C MET A 281 -4.03 3.18 8.17
N VAL A 282 -3.33 4.05 7.45
CA VAL A 282 -2.84 3.76 6.10
C VAL A 282 -1.52 3.03 6.21
N TRP A 283 -1.50 1.80 5.72
CA TRP A 283 -0.28 1.00 5.61
C TRP A 283 0.52 1.35 4.35
N GLY A 284 -0.15 1.68 3.25
CA GLY A 284 0.50 2.08 2.00
C GLY A 284 -0.32 1.72 0.77
N THR A 285 0.38 1.43 -0.32
CA THR A 285 -0.21 0.97 -1.59
C THR A 285 0.40 -0.36 -2.02
N THR A 286 -0.33 -1.12 -2.84
CA THR A 286 0.14 -2.38 -3.43
C THR A 286 -0.17 -2.43 -4.93
N GLU A 287 0.40 -3.41 -5.62
CA GLU A 287 0.15 -3.68 -7.05
C GLU A 287 -0.69 -4.96 -7.24
N GLU A 288 -1.14 -5.17 -8.47
CA GLU A 288 -1.82 -6.40 -8.87
C GLU A 288 -0.87 -7.60 -8.83
N THR A 289 -1.39 -8.75 -8.42
CA THR A 289 -0.61 -10.00 -8.41
C THR A 289 -0.42 -10.47 -9.85
N LYS A 290 0.83 -10.78 -10.22
CA LYS A 290 1.14 -11.22 -11.58
C LYS A 290 0.54 -12.58 -11.85
N VAL A 291 -0.07 -12.76 -13.03
CA VAL A 291 -0.70 -14.03 -13.45
C VAL A 291 0.30 -15.20 -13.39
N GLY A 292 1.56 -14.97 -13.72
CA GLY A 292 2.60 -15.99 -13.69
C GLY A 292 2.87 -16.52 -12.27
N GLU A 293 2.87 -15.66 -11.26
CA GLU A 293 3.05 -16.05 -9.85
C GLU A 293 1.84 -16.86 -9.36
N LEU A 294 0.63 -16.41 -9.73
CA LEU A 294 -0.60 -17.10 -9.36
C LEU A 294 -0.70 -18.53 -9.89
N LEU A 295 -0.07 -18.82 -11.02
CA LEU A 295 -0.09 -20.14 -11.65
C LEU A 295 1.07 -21.05 -11.20
N LYS A 296 2.19 -20.49 -10.73
CA LYS A 296 3.42 -21.24 -10.36
C LYS A 296 3.40 -21.82 -8.95
N GLU A 297 2.63 -21.25 -8.04
CA GLU A 297 2.67 -21.57 -6.60
C GLU A 297 2.24 -23.01 -6.24
N LYS A 298 1.82 -23.80 -7.22
CA LYS A 298 1.49 -25.23 -7.07
C LYS A 298 2.71 -26.14 -6.92
N THR A 299 3.94 -25.63 -7.12
CA THR A 299 5.16 -26.46 -7.15
C THR A 299 5.97 -26.46 -5.85
N ARG A 300 5.56 -25.72 -4.82
CA ARG A 300 6.16 -25.84 -3.48
C ARG A 300 5.19 -26.58 -2.56
N VAL A 301 5.32 -27.91 -2.57
CA VAL A 301 4.84 -28.80 -1.50
C VAL A 301 6.02 -29.04 -0.57
#